data_AF-A0A975GJS9-F1
#
_entry.id   AF-A0A975GJS9-F1
#
_cell.length_a   1.000
_cell.length_b   1.000
_cell.length_c   1.000
_cell.angle_alpha   90.00
_cell.angle_beta   90.00
_cell.angle_gamma   90.00
#
_symmetry.space_group_name_H-M   'P 1'
#
loop_
_entity.id
_entity.type
_entity.pdbx_description
1 polymer ?
#
loop_
_entity_poly.entity_id
_entity_poly.type
_entity_poly.pdbx_seq_one_letter_code
_entity_poly.pdbx_strand_id
1 'polypeptide(L)'
;MIRFVYPNAKPRENKFIGCGRFFASLPENDFGLKPVNPDIVNVQEVMDAAEKLAPESFHSEKTVYEIKDIPEEKYEGDSLDLAYLLALISRSQEVAFCHDTHETDIWCTGCIDIKNNEMPYLKQVKPPGFSIKLRAFISQDKDVLFIVPVANIQPEHKKLLEDSQVRLLFLKQLQKDKAEFAELLKQKTILAVHGTELKQLTGFIFPKPADTAESNRKKRFLFFLIAIIFMIAVPGVFMLYQKFHQKSQNSLIMSYDSKLQNKKPENLTEPETGMIFVWIPGGCFDMGCDTGADDTCSEYETSVHRVCVDGFWLGKHEVTQAQWIKRMGSNPSWFMECGPDCPVEQVSWNDVKAFIQKLNENNKIAGAFCLPTEAQWEFACKNGGTENILPEIIEADTTYKTGQIGEDISGLCDMKTNVMEWCDDTFSHTAYQGHSLNNPVYTGQGQYKVARGSSWSMPSAYLPCTHRSKYLTDAISGNVGFRLIWVPSENSLKG
;
A
#
# COMPACT_ATOMS: atom_id res chain seq x y z
N MET A 1 3.45 7.96 -9.00
CA MET A 1 4.92 7.96 -8.78
C MET A 1 5.41 9.40 -8.67
N ILE A 2 6.14 9.76 -7.61
CA ILE A 2 6.71 11.11 -7.47
C ILE A 2 7.93 11.23 -8.38
N ARG A 3 7.96 12.31 -9.17
CA ARG A 3 9.03 12.61 -10.11
C ARG A 3 9.73 13.90 -9.68
N PHE A 4 11.06 13.86 -9.61
CA PHE A 4 11.88 15.04 -9.33
C PHE A 4 12.22 15.72 -10.66
N VAL A 5 11.69 16.92 -10.84
CA VAL A 5 11.68 17.60 -12.12
C VAL A 5 12.77 18.64 -12.13
N TYR A 6 13.57 18.67 -13.19
CA TYR A 6 14.55 19.71 -13.40
C TYR A 6 14.20 20.50 -14.67
N PRO A 7 13.91 21.81 -14.55
CA PRO A 7 13.56 22.63 -15.70
C PRO A 7 14.80 23.06 -16.48
N ASN A 8 14.73 22.98 -17.81
CA ASN A 8 15.81 23.38 -18.70
C ASN A 8 15.42 24.61 -19.54
N ALA A 9 16.41 25.46 -19.82
CA ALA A 9 16.22 26.71 -20.56
C ALA A 9 17.49 27.05 -21.34
N LYS A 10 17.33 27.76 -22.47
CA LYS A 10 18.42 28.36 -23.26
C LYS A 10 18.47 29.85 -22.94
N PRO A 11 19.34 30.32 -22.01
CA PRO A 11 19.28 31.70 -21.52
C PRO A 11 19.65 32.73 -22.58
N ARG A 12 20.56 32.38 -23.50
CA ARG A 12 20.94 33.24 -24.64
C ARG A 12 19.78 33.48 -25.61
N GLU A 13 18.83 32.55 -25.66
CA GLU A 13 17.62 32.63 -26.48
C GLU A 13 16.40 33.12 -25.68
N ASN A 14 16.55 33.36 -24.37
CA ASN A 14 15.45 33.65 -23.44
C ASN A 14 14.30 32.62 -23.54
N LYS A 15 14.64 31.35 -23.78
CA LYS A 15 13.69 30.28 -24.13
C LYS A 15 13.66 29.18 -23.08
N PHE A 16 12.46 28.79 -22.66
CA PHE A 16 12.22 27.55 -21.90
C PHE A 16 12.14 26.38 -22.86
N ILE A 17 12.80 25.26 -22.56
CA ILE A 17 12.91 24.11 -23.48
C ILE A 17 12.32 22.81 -22.91
N GLY A 18 11.56 22.91 -21.83
CA GLY A 18 10.93 21.78 -21.17
C GLY A 18 11.67 21.30 -19.93
N CYS A 19 11.17 20.21 -19.38
CA CYS A 19 11.64 19.58 -18.15
C CYS A 19 12.11 18.14 -18.42
N GLY A 20 13.17 17.76 -17.71
CA GLY A 20 13.44 16.35 -17.46
C GLY A 20 12.94 15.93 -16.08
N ARG A 21 12.68 14.64 -15.92
CA ARG A 21 12.10 14.05 -14.72
C ARG A 21 12.90 12.83 -14.32
N PHE A 22 13.47 12.87 -13.13
CA PHE A 22 14.11 11.70 -12.53
C PHE A 22 13.17 11.00 -11.58
N PHE A 23 13.21 9.67 -11.61
CA PHE A 23 12.52 8.82 -10.64
C PHE A 23 13.30 7.52 -10.45
N ALA A 24 13.17 6.92 -9.27
CA ALA A 24 13.75 5.61 -8.97
C ALA A 24 12.69 4.52 -9.15
N SER A 25 13.01 3.50 -9.93
CA SER A 25 12.13 2.35 -10.17
C SER A 25 12.96 1.05 -10.21
N LEU A 26 12.32 -0.09 -10.01
CA LEU A 26 12.98 -1.37 -10.23
C LEU A 26 13.22 -1.59 -11.74
N PRO A 27 14.28 -2.29 -12.17
CA PRO A 27 14.55 -2.58 -13.58
C PRO A 27 13.39 -3.19 -14.35
N GLU A 28 12.60 -4.05 -13.73
CA GLU A 28 11.39 -4.64 -14.31
C GLU A 28 10.25 -3.64 -14.54
N ASN A 29 10.33 -2.45 -13.94
CA ASN A 29 9.36 -1.35 -14.04
C ASN A 29 10.03 -0.11 -14.65
N ASP A 30 10.90 -0.30 -15.65
CA ASP A 30 11.66 0.76 -16.31
C ASP A 30 10.84 1.56 -17.34
N PHE A 31 9.64 1.09 -17.68
CA PHE A 31 8.77 1.66 -18.73
C PHE A 31 9.46 1.73 -20.11
N GLY A 32 10.37 0.79 -20.38
CA GLY A 32 11.19 0.76 -21.60
C GLY A 32 12.31 1.81 -21.60
N LEU A 33 12.56 2.47 -20.47
CA LEU A 33 13.62 3.46 -20.33
C LEU A 33 14.93 2.80 -19.89
N LYS A 34 16.05 3.32 -20.38
CA LYS A 34 17.36 2.86 -19.90
C LYS A 34 17.73 3.56 -18.60
N PRO A 35 18.48 2.90 -17.70
CA PRO A 35 19.15 3.56 -16.59
C PRO A 35 19.85 4.82 -17.06
N VAL A 36 19.56 5.95 -16.41
CA VAL A 36 20.12 7.22 -16.85
C VAL A 36 21.56 7.35 -16.35
N ASN A 37 22.47 7.74 -17.25
CA ASN A 37 23.72 8.39 -16.87
C ASN A 37 23.57 9.87 -17.21
N PRO A 38 23.19 10.71 -16.24
CA PRO A 38 22.80 12.08 -16.53
C PRO A 38 24.04 12.91 -16.91
N ASP A 39 23.88 13.82 -17.89
CA ASP A 39 24.90 14.78 -18.32
C ASP A 39 25.09 15.90 -17.27
N ILE A 40 25.46 15.50 -16.06
CA ILE A 40 25.68 16.36 -14.89
C ILE A 40 27.14 16.80 -14.87
N VAL A 41 27.35 18.10 -14.65
CA VAL A 41 28.68 18.72 -14.67
C VAL A 41 29.61 18.13 -13.60
N ASN A 42 29.06 17.70 -12.46
CA ASN A 42 29.76 17.18 -11.29
C ASN A 42 29.10 15.91 -10.73
N VAL A 43 28.79 14.95 -11.61
CA VAL A 43 28.13 13.68 -11.22
C VAL A 43 28.75 13.02 -9.98
N GLN A 44 30.08 13.04 -9.83
CA GLN A 44 30.75 12.46 -8.67
C GLN A 44 30.37 13.17 -7.35
N GLU A 45 30.31 14.51 -7.35
CA GLU A 45 29.92 15.26 -6.15
C GLU A 45 28.45 14.98 -5.77
N VAL A 46 27.59 14.76 -6.75
CA VAL A 46 26.19 14.36 -6.51
C VAL A 46 26.12 12.96 -5.90
N MET A 47 26.92 12.02 -6.41
CA MET A 47 27.00 10.65 -5.89
C MET A 47 27.58 10.61 -4.48
N ASP A 48 28.67 11.32 -4.22
CA ASP A 48 29.28 11.47 -2.90
C ASP A 48 28.30 12.12 -1.90
N ALA A 49 27.47 13.06 -2.38
CA ALA A 49 26.47 13.72 -1.55
C ALA A 49 25.35 12.74 -1.18
N ALA A 50 24.88 11.95 -2.14
CA ALA A 50 23.91 10.89 -1.90
C ALA A 50 24.48 9.86 -0.90
N GLU A 51 25.75 9.48 -1.02
CA GLU A 51 26.39 8.53 -0.11
C GLU A 51 26.49 9.08 1.32
N LYS A 52 26.81 10.37 1.49
CA LYS A 52 26.83 11.02 2.81
C LYS A 52 25.43 11.21 3.42
N LEU A 53 24.42 11.46 2.60
CA LEU A 53 23.06 11.80 3.06
C LEU A 53 22.18 10.56 3.26
N ALA A 54 22.35 9.54 2.44
CA ALA A 54 21.54 8.32 2.39
C ALA A 54 22.35 7.14 1.79
N PRO A 55 23.39 6.63 2.48
CA PRO A 55 24.25 5.55 1.98
C PRO A 55 23.48 4.26 1.63
N GLU A 56 22.38 3.98 2.33
CA GLU A 56 21.49 2.86 2.05
C GLU A 56 20.89 2.88 0.64
N SER A 57 20.85 4.05 -0.02
CA SER A 57 20.39 4.19 -1.41
C SER A 57 21.23 3.40 -2.41
N PHE A 58 22.51 3.21 -2.12
CA PHE A 58 23.44 2.49 -3.00
C PHE A 58 23.31 0.97 -2.92
N HIS A 59 22.62 0.48 -1.88
CA HIS A 59 22.31 -0.94 -1.71
C HIS A 59 20.91 -1.30 -2.23
N SER A 60 20.17 -0.32 -2.76
CA SER A 60 18.84 -0.53 -3.33
C SER A 60 18.93 -1.10 -4.73
N GLU A 61 18.05 -2.06 -5.01
CA GLU A 61 17.81 -2.65 -6.34
C GLU A 61 17.16 -1.67 -7.32
N LYS A 62 16.57 -0.57 -6.82
CA LYS A 62 16.00 0.48 -7.69
C LYS A 62 17.10 1.23 -8.42
N THR A 63 16.83 1.56 -9.68
CA THR A 63 17.67 2.35 -10.57
C THR A 63 16.97 3.67 -10.90
N VAL A 64 17.75 4.72 -11.18
CA VAL A 64 17.20 6.02 -11.59
C VAL A 64 16.98 6.03 -13.11
N TYR A 65 15.80 6.49 -13.51
CA TYR A 65 15.39 6.68 -14.90
C TYR A 65 15.08 8.15 -15.17
N GLU A 66 15.10 8.51 -16.45
CA GLU A 66 14.83 9.87 -16.91
C GLU A 66 13.77 9.91 -18.01
N ILE A 67 12.80 10.83 -17.87
CA ILE A 67 11.83 11.18 -18.92
C ILE A 67 11.98 12.66 -19.25
N LYS A 68 12.06 13.00 -20.53
CA LYS A 68 12.15 14.39 -21.02
C LYS A 68 10.86 14.77 -21.73
N ASP A 69 10.42 16.02 -21.55
CA ASP A 69 9.32 16.58 -22.34
C ASP A 69 9.65 16.58 -23.84
N ILE A 70 10.91 16.83 -24.19
CA ILE A 70 11.41 16.84 -25.58
C ILE A 70 12.66 15.94 -25.62
N PRO A 71 12.53 14.65 -25.96
CA PRO A 71 13.63 13.68 -25.93
C PRO A 71 14.85 14.06 -26.78
N GLU A 72 14.64 14.81 -27.87
CA GLU A 72 15.68 15.23 -28.81
C GLU A 72 16.47 16.46 -28.33
N GLU A 73 15.93 17.22 -27.37
CA GLU A 73 16.61 18.39 -26.83
C GLU A 73 17.67 17.99 -25.81
N LYS A 74 18.84 18.62 -25.91
CA LYS A 74 19.93 18.39 -24.96
C LYS A 74 19.62 19.13 -23.67
N TYR A 75 19.32 18.36 -22.62
CA TYR A 75 19.16 18.89 -21.28
C TYR A 75 20.44 18.67 -20.47
N GLU A 76 21.14 19.76 -20.15
CA GLU A 76 22.42 19.74 -19.43
C GLU A 76 22.56 20.90 -18.43
N GLY A 77 23.58 20.82 -17.56
CA GLY A 77 24.02 21.91 -16.66
C GLY A 77 23.55 21.78 -15.20
N ASP A 78 24.15 22.54 -14.28
CA ASP A 78 24.06 22.35 -12.82
C ASP A 78 22.66 22.49 -12.18
N SER A 79 21.59 22.65 -12.96
CA SER A 79 20.22 22.68 -12.44
C SER A 79 19.62 21.31 -12.17
N LEU A 80 20.18 20.24 -12.75
CA LEU A 80 19.71 18.87 -12.57
C LEU A 80 20.26 18.18 -11.32
N ASP A 81 21.35 18.69 -10.72
CA ASP A 81 22.04 18.04 -9.60
C ASP A 81 21.08 17.75 -8.44
N LEU A 82 20.27 18.73 -8.01
CA LEU A 82 19.32 18.55 -6.92
C LEU A 82 18.25 17.49 -7.25
N ALA A 83 17.70 17.51 -8.47
CA ALA A 83 16.68 16.55 -8.86
C ALA A 83 17.24 15.12 -8.89
N TYR A 84 18.45 14.96 -9.42
CA TYR A 84 19.12 13.67 -9.46
C TYR A 84 19.52 13.18 -8.06
N LEU A 85 20.03 14.06 -7.20
CA LEU A 85 20.32 13.74 -5.80
C LEU A 85 19.08 13.19 -5.07
N LEU A 86 17.93 13.87 -5.20
CA LEU A 86 16.69 13.42 -4.57
C LEU A 86 16.18 12.11 -5.17
N ALA A 87 16.36 11.90 -6.48
CA ALA A 87 16.04 10.62 -7.12
C ALA A 87 16.97 9.47 -6.68
N LEU A 88 18.25 9.75 -6.40
CA LEU A 88 19.15 8.76 -5.81
C LEU A 88 18.68 8.38 -4.40
N ILE A 89 18.33 9.35 -3.56
CA ILE A 89 17.85 9.09 -2.19
C ILE A 89 16.52 8.32 -2.21
N SER A 90 15.64 8.60 -3.17
CA SER A 90 14.35 7.90 -3.29
C SER A 90 14.47 6.43 -3.73
N ARG A 91 15.67 5.95 -4.06
CA ARG A 91 15.93 4.53 -4.30
C ARG A 91 15.65 3.69 -3.04
N SER A 92 15.88 4.24 -1.84
CA SER A 92 15.72 3.51 -0.58
C SER A 92 14.78 4.19 0.42
N GLN A 93 14.47 5.48 0.24
CA GLN A 93 13.61 6.23 1.15
C GLN A 93 12.32 6.69 0.46
N GLU A 94 11.19 6.57 1.18
CA GLU A 94 9.91 7.08 0.72
C GLU A 94 9.78 8.58 1.00
N VAL A 95 9.11 9.27 0.09
CA VAL A 95 8.80 10.70 0.23
C VAL A 95 7.65 10.88 1.22
N ALA A 96 7.77 11.82 2.16
CA ALA A 96 6.93 11.97 3.36
C ALA A 96 5.41 12.08 3.13
N PHE A 97 5.00 12.45 1.92
CA PHE A 97 3.71 13.07 1.62
C PHE A 97 2.99 12.44 0.44
N CYS A 98 3.36 11.23 0.03
CA CYS A 98 2.71 10.53 -1.07
C CYS A 98 1.40 9.84 -0.63
N HIS A 99 0.43 10.56 -0.08
CA HIS A 99 -0.92 10.06 0.17
C HIS A 99 -1.92 11.07 -0.38
N ASP A 100 -2.82 10.59 -1.24
CA ASP A 100 -3.92 11.30 -1.88
C ASP A 100 -3.59 12.15 -3.12
N THR A 101 -3.91 11.58 -4.28
CA THR A 101 -4.37 12.28 -5.50
C THR A 101 -3.37 13.19 -6.23
N HIS A 102 -3.12 12.82 -7.49
CA HIS A 102 -2.34 13.49 -8.55
C HIS A 102 -0.85 13.14 -8.63
N GLU A 103 -0.41 12.77 -9.84
CA GLU A 103 1.00 12.79 -10.25
C GLU A 103 1.55 14.21 -10.07
N THR A 104 2.10 14.52 -8.91
CA THR A 104 2.69 15.83 -8.64
C THR A 104 4.19 15.78 -8.83
N ASP A 105 4.64 16.63 -9.73
CA ASP A 105 6.03 16.83 -10.07
C ASP A 105 6.65 17.84 -9.09
N ILE A 106 7.78 17.48 -8.50
CA ILE A 106 8.52 18.39 -7.61
C ILE A 106 9.60 19.07 -8.42
N TRP A 107 9.39 20.33 -8.78
CA TRP A 107 10.38 21.11 -9.49
C TRP A 107 11.57 21.37 -8.57
N CYS A 108 12.77 21.21 -9.12
CA CYS A 108 14.03 21.28 -8.42
C CYS A 108 15.04 22.05 -9.27
N THR A 109 15.82 22.93 -8.64
CA THR A 109 17.01 23.52 -9.26
C THR A 109 18.07 23.70 -8.20
N GLY A 110 19.35 23.60 -8.58
CA GLY A 110 20.46 23.87 -7.69
C GLY A 110 21.62 22.93 -7.94
N CYS A 111 22.81 23.47 -7.71
CA CYS A 111 24.07 22.76 -7.89
C CYS A 111 24.50 22.13 -6.55
N ILE A 112 24.97 20.88 -6.57
CA ILE A 112 25.50 20.22 -5.37
C ILE A 112 26.99 20.49 -5.28
N ASP A 113 27.52 20.75 -4.10
CA ASP A 113 28.96 20.90 -3.86
C ASP A 113 29.33 20.26 -2.53
N ILE A 114 30.50 19.63 -2.49
CA ILE A 114 31.10 19.03 -1.31
C ILE A 114 32.49 19.66 -1.14
N LYS A 115 32.54 20.81 -0.48
CA LYS A 115 33.83 21.43 -0.15
C LYS A 115 34.58 20.57 0.85
N ASN A 116 35.82 20.20 0.54
CA ASN A 116 36.80 19.63 1.49
C ASN A 116 36.25 18.50 2.38
N ASN A 117 35.42 17.62 1.82
CA ASN A 117 34.82 16.49 2.54
C ASN A 117 33.83 16.85 3.67
N GLU A 118 33.34 18.10 3.70
CA GLU A 118 32.30 18.58 4.62
C GLU A 118 30.90 18.04 4.23
N MET A 119 29.86 18.51 4.94
CA MET A 119 28.47 18.22 4.60
C MET A 119 28.10 18.81 3.23
N PRO A 120 27.36 18.09 2.36
CA PRO A 120 26.94 18.60 1.07
C PRO A 120 26.14 19.91 1.18
N TYR A 121 26.36 20.83 0.24
CA TYR A 121 25.74 22.15 0.21
C TYR A 121 25.00 22.40 -1.12
N LEU A 122 23.83 23.05 -1.05
CA LEU A 122 23.05 23.44 -2.24
C LEU A 122 23.43 24.85 -2.74
N LYS A 123 24.11 24.95 -3.87
CA LYS A 123 24.57 26.20 -4.49
C LYS A 123 23.61 26.70 -5.55
N GLN A 124 23.75 28.00 -5.84
CA GLN A 124 23.07 28.60 -6.96
C GLN A 124 23.52 28.00 -8.29
N VAL A 125 22.58 27.86 -9.22
CA VAL A 125 22.89 27.50 -10.61
C VAL A 125 23.42 28.72 -11.36
N LYS A 126 24.47 28.52 -12.18
CA LYS A 126 24.97 29.49 -13.17
C LYS A 126 24.91 28.83 -14.55
N PRO A 127 24.57 29.53 -15.66
CA PRO A 127 24.29 30.98 -15.87
C PRO A 127 22.87 31.44 -15.44
N PRO A 128 22.51 32.74 -15.55
CA PRO A 128 21.18 33.27 -15.18
C PRO A 128 20.07 32.79 -16.13
N GLY A 129 19.59 31.56 -15.91
CA GLY A 129 18.38 31.02 -16.54
C GLY A 129 17.18 30.93 -15.58
N PHE A 130 17.37 31.29 -14.31
CA PHE A 130 16.36 31.08 -13.28
C PHE A 130 15.06 31.85 -13.55
N SER A 131 15.13 33.08 -14.04
CA SER A 131 13.93 33.86 -14.37
C SER A 131 13.04 33.19 -15.43
N ILE A 132 13.65 32.49 -16.40
CA ILE A 132 12.92 31.76 -17.45
C ILE A 132 12.22 30.56 -16.84
N LYS A 133 12.95 29.78 -16.04
CA LYS A 133 12.44 28.59 -15.34
C LYS A 133 11.33 28.96 -14.36
N LEU A 134 11.48 30.09 -13.66
CA LEU A 134 10.49 30.60 -12.72
C LEU A 134 9.18 30.98 -13.41
N ARG A 135 9.24 31.70 -14.54
CA ARG A 135 8.04 32.01 -15.33
C ARG A 135 7.37 30.75 -15.86
N ALA A 136 8.15 29.78 -16.34
CA ALA A 136 7.63 28.50 -16.82
C ALA A 136 6.93 27.69 -15.72
N PHE A 137 7.47 27.70 -14.49
CA PHE A 137 6.82 27.08 -13.34
C PHE A 137 5.50 27.80 -12.98
N ILE A 138 5.52 29.15 -12.95
CA ILE A 138 4.32 29.96 -12.67
C ILE A 138 3.21 29.63 -13.68
N SER A 139 3.53 29.38 -14.94
CA SER A 139 2.54 29.04 -15.97
C SER A 139 2.04 27.58 -15.96
N GLN A 140 2.57 26.67 -15.14
CA GLN A 140 2.07 25.29 -15.06
C GLN A 140 0.76 25.21 -14.29
N ASP A 141 -0.23 24.44 -14.74
CA ASP A 141 -1.50 24.34 -14.00
C ASP A 141 -1.45 23.35 -12.82
N LYS A 142 -0.66 22.28 -12.97
CA LYS A 142 -0.63 21.15 -12.02
C LYS A 142 0.50 21.21 -11.00
N ASP A 143 1.62 21.84 -11.36
CA ASP A 143 2.83 21.80 -10.56
C ASP A 143 2.79 22.88 -9.48
N VAL A 144 2.78 22.44 -8.22
CA VAL A 144 2.54 23.32 -7.06
C VAL A 144 3.79 23.62 -6.25
N LEU A 145 4.89 22.87 -6.41
CA LEU A 145 6.09 23.05 -5.59
C LEU A 145 7.37 23.16 -6.45
N PHE A 146 8.14 24.23 -6.21
CA PHE A 146 9.48 24.41 -6.78
C PHE A 146 10.51 24.69 -5.68
N ILE A 147 11.44 23.77 -5.51
CA ILE A 147 12.57 23.85 -4.57
C ILE A 147 13.73 24.57 -5.24
N VAL A 148 14.20 25.65 -4.62
CA VAL A 148 15.22 26.53 -5.20
C VAL A 148 16.27 26.95 -4.15
N PRO A 149 17.53 27.17 -4.53
CA PRO A 149 18.52 27.73 -3.62
C PRO A 149 18.16 29.19 -3.37
N VAL A 150 18.20 29.64 -2.11
CA VAL A 150 17.94 31.05 -1.77
C VAL A 150 18.80 32.01 -2.60
N ALA A 151 20.03 31.61 -2.92
CA ALA A 151 20.96 32.40 -3.72
C ALA A 151 20.52 32.63 -5.19
N ASN A 152 19.59 31.82 -5.73
CA ASN A 152 18.99 32.07 -7.04
C ASN A 152 17.88 33.13 -7.01
N ILE A 153 17.33 33.44 -5.83
CA ILE A 153 16.24 34.41 -5.68
C ILE A 153 16.85 35.83 -5.60
N GLN A 154 16.43 36.67 -6.54
CA GLN A 154 16.85 38.07 -6.65
C GLN A 154 15.62 38.97 -6.40
N PRO A 155 15.80 40.27 -6.12
CA PRO A 155 14.69 41.18 -5.81
C PRO A 155 13.56 41.17 -6.87
N GLU A 156 13.91 41.10 -8.15
CA GLU A 156 12.95 41.01 -9.26
C GLU A 156 12.11 39.72 -9.24
N HIS A 157 12.65 38.62 -8.72
CA HIS A 157 11.92 37.37 -8.57
C HIS A 157 10.89 37.47 -7.45
N LYS A 158 11.20 38.16 -6.34
CA LYS A 158 10.24 38.35 -5.25
C LYS A 158 9.01 39.12 -5.73
N LYS A 159 9.23 40.20 -6.48
CA LYS A 159 8.15 40.97 -7.09
C LYS A 159 7.30 40.12 -8.03
N LEU A 160 7.92 39.32 -8.91
CA LEU A 160 7.19 38.43 -9.81
C LEU A 160 6.31 37.41 -9.05
N LEU A 161 6.80 36.86 -7.94
CA LEU A 161 6.04 35.91 -7.12
C LEU A 161 4.84 36.58 -6.43
N GLU A 162 5.03 37.79 -5.91
CA GLU A 162 3.95 38.61 -5.34
C GLU A 162 2.88 38.91 -6.41
N ASP A 163 3.29 39.41 -7.58
CA ASP A 163 2.40 39.72 -8.70
C ASP A 163 1.63 38.48 -9.21
N SER A 164 2.23 37.28 -9.08
CA SER A 164 1.66 36.02 -9.54
C SER A 164 0.97 35.20 -8.44
N GLN A 165 0.82 35.75 -7.23
CA GLN A 165 0.22 35.07 -6.07
C GLN A 165 0.88 33.72 -5.72
N VAL A 166 2.18 33.60 -5.98
CA VAL A 166 2.96 32.41 -5.63
C VAL A 166 3.60 32.61 -4.26
N ARG A 167 3.40 31.65 -3.37
CA ARG A 167 3.93 31.70 -2.02
C ARG A 167 5.44 31.50 -2.04
N LEU A 168 6.19 32.35 -1.33
CA LEU A 168 7.62 32.14 -1.08
C LEU A 168 7.82 31.73 0.39
N LEU A 169 8.37 30.54 0.62
CA LEU A 169 8.72 30.04 1.95
C LEU A 169 10.19 29.70 2.06
N PHE A 170 10.73 29.81 3.26
CA PHE A 170 12.08 29.36 3.57
C PHE A 170 12.02 28.05 4.36
N LEU A 171 12.88 27.09 4.04
CA LEU A 171 12.85 25.77 4.69
C LEU A 171 12.92 25.85 6.23
N LYS A 172 13.68 26.80 6.78
CA LYS A 172 13.75 27.07 8.23
C LYS A 172 12.41 27.41 8.89
N GLN A 173 11.45 27.88 8.11
CA GLN A 173 10.11 28.23 8.61
C GLN A 173 9.21 26.99 8.74
N LEU A 174 9.67 25.82 8.28
CA LEU A 174 8.92 24.58 8.31
C LEU A 174 9.39 23.65 9.45
N GLN A 175 8.45 23.14 10.22
CA GLN A 175 8.61 22.03 11.15
C GLN A 175 8.49 20.69 10.40
N LYS A 176 9.18 19.65 10.91
CA LYS A 176 9.21 18.31 10.29
C LYS A 176 7.93 17.51 10.57
N ASP A 177 6.77 18.04 10.23
CA ASP A 177 5.51 17.31 10.32
C ASP A 177 4.83 17.14 8.96
N LYS A 178 3.92 16.16 8.86
CA LYS A 178 3.19 15.85 7.62
C LYS A 178 2.14 16.91 7.26
N ALA A 179 1.63 17.65 8.25
CA ALA A 179 0.57 18.64 8.05
C ALA A 179 1.10 19.88 7.31
N GLU A 180 2.34 20.29 7.58
CA GLU A 180 2.96 21.43 6.90
C GLU A 180 3.21 21.18 5.42
N PHE A 181 3.56 19.95 5.02
CA PHE A 181 3.72 19.64 3.60
C PHE A 181 2.38 19.68 2.86
N ALA A 182 1.31 19.14 3.45
CA ALA A 182 -0.03 19.25 2.89
C ALA A 182 -0.44 20.73 2.71
N GLU A 183 0.00 21.61 3.60
CA GLU A 183 -0.19 23.06 3.49
C GLU A 183 0.62 23.67 2.33
N LEU A 184 1.83 23.17 2.03
CA LEU A 184 2.61 23.60 0.85
C LEU A 184 1.89 23.28 -0.46
N LEU A 185 1.20 22.15 -0.53
CA LEU A 185 0.52 21.69 -1.74
C LEU A 185 -0.80 22.41 -2.04
N LYS A 186 -1.38 23.12 -1.07
CA LYS A 186 -2.66 23.86 -1.26
C LYS A 186 -2.53 25.07 -2.19
N GLN A 187 -1.33 25.61 -2.35
CA GLN A 187 -1.06 26.79 -3.15
C GLN A 187 0.29 26.65 -3.84
N LYS A 188 0.41 27.19 -5.05
CA LYS A 188 1.69 27.25 -5.75
C LYS A 188 2.75 27.94 -4.89
N THR A 189 3.85 27.23 -4.63
CA THR A 189 4.85 27.58 -3.65
C THR A 189 6.27 27.41 -4.20
N ILE A 190 7.11 28.42 -3.94
CA ILE A 190 8.57 28.35 -4.02
C ILE A 190 9.11 28.04 -2.63
N LEU A 191 9.77 26.89 -2.48
CA LEU A 191 10.50 26.53 -1.26
C LEU A 191 11.97 26.90 -1.43
N ALA A 192 12.36 28.01 -0.80
CA ALA A 192 13.73 28.51 -0.81
C ALA A 192 14.57 27.84 0.28
N VAL A 193 15.70 27.26 -0.13
CA VAL A 193 16.60 26.49 0.73
C VAL A 193 17.94 27.19 0.82
N HIS A 194 18.41 27.53 2.03
CA HIS A 194 19.79 27.99 2.17
C HIS A 194 20.72 26.81 1.95
N GLY A 195 21.89 27.01 1.35
CA GLY A 195 22.65 25.83 0.94
C GLY A 195 23.18 24.96 2.07
N THR A 196 23.32 25.48 3.30
CA THR A 196 23.67 24.66 4.47
C THR A 196 22.51 23.79 4.95
N GLU A 197 21.32 23.95 4.36
CA GLU A 197 20.10 23.29 4.77
C GLU A 197 19.78 22.04 3.93
N LEU A 198 20.71 21.59 3.07
CA LEU A 198 20.50 20.43 2.21
C LEU A 198 20.20 19.14 3.00
N LYS A 199 20.85 18.94 4.15
CA LYS A 199 20.53 17.81 5.05
C LYS A 199 19.12 17.92 5.66
N GLN A 200 18.71 19.13 6.01
CA GLN A 200 17.39 19.40 6.56
C GLN A 200 16.33 19.20 5.48
N LEU A 201 16.59 19.63 4.25
CA LEU A 201 15.72 19.44 3.09
C LEU A 201 15.49 17.96 2.84
N THR A 202 16.57 17.18 2.76
CA THR A 202 16.47 15.73 2.54
C THR A 202 15.74 15.04 3.69
N GLY A 203 16.01 15.39 4.95
CA GLY A 203 15.25 14.84 6.08
C GLY A 203 13.81 15.35 6.21
N PHE A 204 13.43 16.42 5.50
CA PHE A 204 12.07 16.93 5.41
C PHE A 204 11.29 16.20 4.30
N ILE A 205 11.94 15.99 3.14
CA ILE A 205 11.37 15.21 2.02
C ILE A 205 11.30 13.72 2.37
N PHE A 206 12.31 13.19 3.06
CA PHE A 206 12.47 11.79 3.41
C PHE A 206 12.65 11.64 4.93
N PRO A 207 11.56 11.74 5.71
CA PRO A 207 11.64 11.60 7.16
C PRO A 207 11.99 10.15 7.51
N LYS A 208 12.98 9.99 8.39
CA LYS A 208 13.27 8.68 8.98
C LYS A 208 12.03 8.22 9.77
N PRO A 209 11.66 6.92 9.70
CA PRO A 209 10.68 6.35 10.61
C PRO A 209 11.09 6.72 12.04
N ALA A 210 10.17 7.29 12.82
CA ALA A 210 10.51 7.84 14.14
C ALA A 210 11.23 6.78 14.99
N ASP A 211 12.44 7.11 15.48
CA ASP A 211 13.20 6.26 16.40
C ASP A 211 12.38 6.05 17.69
N THR A 212 11.69 4.92 17.73
CA THR A 212 10.82 4.45 18.82
C THR A 212 11.61 4.04 20.08
N ALA A 213 12.86 4.44 20.23
CA ALA A 213 13.72 4.02 21.34
C ALA A 213 13.44 4.80 22.64
N GLU A 214 13.13 6.09 22.57
CA GLU A 214 13.02 6.94 23.77
C GLU A 214 11.61 6.93 24.39
N SER A 215 10.57 6.87 23.55
CA SER A 215 9.18 6.68 23.97
C SER A 215 8.96 5.30 24.64
N ASN A 216 9.64 4.26 24.15
CA ASN A 216 9.55 2.91 24.69
C ASN A 216 10.24 2.74 26.04
N ARG A 217 11.24 3.56 26.40
CA ARG A 217 11.93 3.46 27.69
C ARG A 217 11.04 3.92 28.85
N LYS A 218 10.26 5.00 28.64
CA LYS A 218 9.26 5.48 29.62
C LYS A 218 8.06 4.54 29.73
N LYS A 219 7.59 3.99 28.60
CA LYS A 219 6.49 3.01 28.57
C LYS A 219 6.88 1.68 29.22
N ARG A 220 8.12 1.19 29.02
CA ARG A 220 8.63 -0.02 29.68
C ARG A 220 8.74 0.14 31.19
N PHE A 221 9.15 1.31 31.69
CA PHE A 221 9.20 1.57 33.14
C PHE A 221 7.80 1.61 33.76
N LEU A 222 6.84 2.21 33.07
CA LEU A 222 5.44 2.24 33.49
C LEU A 222 4.80 0.84 33.45
N PHE A 223 5.07 0.05 32.41
CA PHE A 223 4.65 -1.35 32.31
C PHE A 223 5.26 -2.24 33.40
N PHE A 224 6.51 -2.01 33.79
CA PHE A 224 7.17 -2.76 34.85
C PHE A 224 6.54 -2.49 36.23
N LEU A 225 6.16 -1.25 36.50
CA LEU A 225 5.44 -0.87 37.73
C LEU A 225 4.02 -1.46 37.78
N ILE A 226 3.32 -1.47 36.64
CA ILE A 226 1.99 -2.07 36.52
C ILE A 226 2.07 -3.61 36.66
N ALA A 227 3.08 -4.24 36.07
CA ALA A 227 3.28 -5.70 36.15
C ALA A 227 3.59 -6.19 37.58
N ILE A 228 4.30 -5.39 38.39
CA ILE A 228 4.55 -5.70 39.82
C ILE A 228 3.26 -5.62 40.64
N ILE A 229 2.40 -4.64 40.36
CA ILE A 229 1.07 -4.51 41.00
C ILE A 229 0.17 -5.70 40.62
N PHE A 230 0.21 -6.14 39.35
CA PHE A 230 -0.52 -7.31 38.88
C PHE A 230 0.01 -8.64 39.46
N MET A 231 1.32 -8.80 39.64
CA MET A 231 1.89 -10.04 40.23
C MET A 231 1.56 -10.22 41.71
N ILE A 232 1.30 -9.15 42.46
CA ILE A 232 1.00 -9.22 43.89
C ILE A 232 -0.52 -9.30 44.14
N ALA A 233 -1.33 -8.57 43.36
CA ALA A 233 -2.78 -8.50 43.59
C ALA A 233 -3.57 -9.66 42.98
N VAL A 234 -3.13 -10.22 41.84
CA VAL A 234 -3.90 -11.25 41.11
C VAL A 234 -3.89 -12.63 41.78
N PRO A 235 -2.79 -13.13 42.37
CA PRO A 235 -2.81 -14.45 43.01
C PRO A 235 -3.75 -14.52 44.24
N GLY A 236 -3.87 -13.42 45.00
CA GLY A 236 -4.75 -13.34 46.16
C GLY A 236 -6.24 -13.34 45.80
N VAL A 237 -6.60 -12.64 44.72
CA VAL A 237 -7.97 -12.62 44.19
C VAL A 237 -8.30 -13.94 43.48
N PHE A 238 -7.33 -14.56 42.79
CA PHE A 238 -7.48 -15.84 42.10
C PHE A 238 -7.72 -17.01 43.07
N MET A 239 -7.03 -17.07 44.21
CA MET A 239 -7.27 -18.10 45.24
C MET A 239 -8.65 -17.96 45.90
N LEU A 240 -9.15 -16.74 46.09
CA LEU A 240 -10.51 -16.50 46.61
C LEU A 240 -11.58 -16.84 45.55
N TYR A 241 -11.29 -16.58 44.27
CA TYR A 241 -12.15 -16.92 43.13
C TYR A 241 -12.26 -18.44 42.90
N GLN A 242 -11.14 -19.17 43.01
CA GLN A 242 -11.13 -20.65 42.90
C GLN A 242 -11.96 -21.33 43.98
N LYS A 243 -11.93 -20.82 45.22
CA LYS A 243 -12.67 -21.41 46.34
C LYS A 243 -14.19 -21.22 46.23
N PHE A 244 -14.65 -20.21 45.50
CA PHE A 244 -16.08 -19.95 45.25
C PHE A 244 -16.60 -20.64 43.97
N HIS A 245 -15.76 -20.83 42.94
CA HIS A 245 -16.17 -21.44 41.66
C HIS A 245 -16.23 -22.97 41.65
N GLN A 246 -15.52 -23.66 42.55
CA GLN A 246 -15.49 -25.13 42.55
C GLN A 246 -16.80 -25.80 43.00
N LYS A 247 -17.74 -25.06 43.62
CA LYS A 247 -19.03 -25.61 44.08
C LYS A 247 -20.19 -25.44 43.08
N SER A 248 -20.01 -24.67 42.00
CA SER A 248 -21.10 -24.29 41.08
C SER A 248 -20.96 -24.81 39.64
N GLN A 249 -19.80 -25.28 39.19
CA GLN A 249 -19.59 -25.64 37.77
C GLN A 249 -19.56 -27.14 37.43
N ASN A 250 -19.50 -28.04 38.42
CA ASN A 250 -19.43 -29.48 38.13
C ASN A 250 -20.76 -30.14 37.70
N SER A 251 -21.89 -29.40 37.64
CA SER A 251 -23.18 -29.96 37.19
C SER A 251 -23.71 -29.41 35.87
N LEU A 252 -23.09 -28.38 35.27
CA LEU A 252 -23.61 -27.72 34.06
C LEU A 252 -22.74 -27.91 32.79
N ILE A 253 -21.47 -28.30 32.93
CA ILE A 253 -20.54 -28.36 31.78
C ILE A 253 -20.48 -29.75 31.13
N MET A 254 -20.93 -30.84 31.78
CA MET A 254 -20.99 -32.17 31.15
C MET A 254 -22.36 -32.56 30.56
N SER A 255 -23.25 -31.60 30.29
CA SER A 255 -24.47 -31.87 29.50
C SER A 255 -24.73 -30.91 28.35
N TYR A 256 -23.92 -29.86 28.19
CA TYR A 256 -24.08 -28.90 27.10
C TYR A 256 -23.32 -29.31 25.83
N ASP A 257 -22.33 -30.20 25.94
CA ASP A 257 -21.36 -30.51 24.88
C ASP A 257 -21.67 -31.79 24.06
N SER A 258 -22.94 -32.24 24.05
CA SER A 258 -23.36 -33.38 23.19
C SER A 258 -24.69 -33.18 22.48
N LYS A 259 -25.30 -31.98 22.55
CA LYS A 259 -26.62 -31.71 21.95
C LYS A 259 -26.66 -30.63 20.86
N LEU A 260 -25.56 -29.95 20.55
CA LEU A 260 -25.49 -28.93 19.48
C LEU A 260 -24.67 -29.37 18.25
N GLN A 261 -24.37 -30.65 18.12
CA GLN A 261 -23.54 -31.19 17.05
C GLN A 261 -24.24 -31.34 15.68
N ASN A 262 -25.35 -30.65 15.37
CA ASN A 262 -26.05 -30.89 14.09
C ASN A 262 -26.92 -29.75 13.53
N LYS A 263 -26.55 -28.47 13.70
CA LYS A 263 -27.16 -27.42 12.87
C LYS A 263 -26.13 -26.37 12.47
N LYS A 264 -25.74 -26.38 11.19
CA LYS A 264 -25.02 -25.27 10.55
C LYS A 264 -25.79 -23.97 10.85
N PRO A 265 -25.12 -22.89 11.26
CA PRO A 265 -25.77 -21.59 11.40
C PRO A 265 -26.51 -21.22 10.12
N GLU A 266 -27.69 -20.61 10.23
CA GLU A 266 -28.40 -20.10 9.05
C GLU A 266 -27.58 -19.01 8.38
N ASN A 267 -27.61 -18.95 7.04
CA ASN A 267 -26.85 -17.96 6.30
C ASN A 267 -27.23 -16.54 6.74
N LEU A 268 -26.22 -15.71 6.97
CA LEU A 268 -26.41 -14.31 7.31
C LEU A 268 -26.61 -13.50 6.03
N THR A 269 -27.64 -12.67 5.97
CA THR A 269 -27.85 -11.76 4.83
C THR A 269 -27.70 -10.32 5.31
N GLU A 270 -26.79 -9.56 4.70
CA GLU A 270 -26.66 -8.12 4.94
C GLU A 270 -27.84 -7.40 4.28
N PRO A 271 -28.67 -6.66 5.05
CA PRO A 271 -30.02 -6.30 4.62
C PRO A 271 -30.08 -5.24 3.51
N GLU A 272 -29.04 -4.43 3.31
CA GLU A 272 -29.11 -3.32 2.36
C GLU A 272 -28.55 -3.71 0.97
N THR A 273 -27.41 -4.40 0.95
CA THR A 273 -26.77 -4.92 -0.26
C THR A 273 -27.36 -6.26 -0.69
N GLY A 274 -27.78 -7.10 0.26
CA GLY A 274 -28.21 -8.48 0.02
C GLY A 274 -27.07 -9.49 0.01
N MET A 275 -25.85 -9.11 0.42
CA MET A 275 -24.72 -10.03 0.51
C MET A 275 -25.02 -11.16 1.49
N ILE A 276 -24.76 -12.40 1.07
CA ILE A 276 -24.97 -13.60 1.86
C ILE A 276 -23.63 -14.09 2.40
N PHE A 277 -23.55 -14.39 3.69
CA PHE A 277 -22.39 -14.96 4.34
C PHE A 277 -22.72 -16.34 4.88
N VAL A 278 -21.79 -17.28 4.68
CA VAL A 278 -21.88 -18.67 5.12
C VAL A 278 -20.88 -18.94 6.24
N TRP A 279 -21.26 -19.76 7.21
CA TRP A 279 -20.37 -20.16 8.30
C TRP A 279 -19.36 -21.22 7.83
N ILE A 280 -18.08 -20.92 8.01
CA ILE A 280 -16.96 -21.82 7.78
C ILE A 280 -16.49 -22.37 9.13
N PRO A 281 -16.63 -23.67 9.41
CA PRO A 281 -16.10 -24.26 10.63
C PRO A 281 -14.58 -24.13 10.66
N GLY A 282 -14.05 -23.56 11.74
CA GLY A 282 -12.61 -23.45 11.95
C GLY A 282 -11.95 -24.83 12.05
N GLY A 283 -10.65 -24.88 11.78
CA GLY A 283 -9.88 -26.10 11.76
C GLY A 283 -8.44 -25.84 11.36
N CYS A 284 -7.65 -26.90 11.25
CA CYS A 284 -6.25 -26.81 10.85
C CYS A 284 -6.02 -27.52 9.52
N PHE A 285 -5.17 -26.93 8.68
CA PHE A 285 -4.83 -27.42 7.35
C PHE A 285 -3.36 -27.13 7.04
N ASP A 286 -2.84 -27.77 6.00
CA ASP A 286 -1.50 -27.50 5.50
C ASP A 286 -1.60 -26.44 4.39
N MET A 287 -1.09 -25.25 4.70
CA MET A 287 -1.12 -24.07 3.85
C MET A 287 0.07 -24.08 2.89
N GLY A 288 -0.15 -23.71 1.63
CA GLY A 288 0.84 -23.74 0.56
C GLY A 288 0.74 -24.96 -0.37
N CYS A 289 1.71 -25.04 -1.28
CA CYS A 289 1.82 -26.01 -2.38
C CYS A 289 3.05 -26.90 -2.17
N ASP A 290 2.87 -28.22 -2.24
CA ASP A 290 3.95 -29.20 -2.12
C ASP A 290 4.52 -29.54 -3.49
N THR A 291 5.82 -29.26 -3.69
CA THR A 291 6.53 -29.52 -4.95
C THR A 291 6.82 -31.01 -5.18
N GLY A 292 6.53 -31.88 -4.21
CA GLY A 292 6.69 -33.33 -4.35
C GLY A 292 5.63 -34.03 -5.21
N ALA A 293 4.53 -33.34 -5.55
CA ALA A 293 3.39 -33.92 -6.27
C ALA A 293 3.01 -33.19 -7.58
N ASP A 294 3.40 -31.93 -7.77
CA ASP A 294 2.97 -31.10 -8.91
C ASP A 294 4.06 -30.10 -9.35
N ASP A 295 4.40 -30.09 -10.64
CA ASP A 295 5.38 -29.17 -11.26
C ASP A 295 4.80 -27.74 -11.47
N THR A 296 3.60 -27.45 -10.96
CA THR A 296 2.87 -26.19 -11.20
C THR A 296 2.92 -25.20 -10.02
N CYS A 297 3.55 -25.54 -8.90
CA CYS A 297 3.69 -24.63 -7.76
C CYS A 297 4.62 -23.45 -8.11
N SER A 298 4.15 -22.21 -7.93
CA SER A 298 5.06 -21.07 -7.99
C SER A 298 6.00 -21.02 -6.77
N GLU A 299 7.17 -20.40 -6.91
CA GLU A 299 8.14 -20.27 -5.81
C GLU A 299 7.54 -19.60 -4.55
N TYR A 300 6.50 -18.77 -4.70
CA TYR A 300 5.82 -18.06 -3.61
C TYR A 300 4.78 -18.90 -2.86
N GLU A 301 4.46 -20.07 -3.40
CA GLU A 301 3.49 -21.01 -2.82
C GLU A 301 4.19 -22.15 -2.06
N THR A 302 5.51 -22.26 -2.22
CA THR A 302 6.33 -23.28 -1.56
C THR A 302 6.48 -23.01 -0.06
N SER A 303 6.94 -24.02 0.69
CA SER A 303 7.00 -24.03 2.16
C SER A 303 5.66 -24.36 2.81
N VAL A 304 5.16 -25.57 2.56
CA VAL A 304 3.97 -26.11 3.22
C VAL A 304 4.15 -26.08 4.74
N HIS A 305 3.19 -25.48 5.44
CA HIS A 305 3.22 -25.34 6.89
C HIS A 305 1.82 -25.44 7.49
N ARG A 306 1.74 -25.92 8.73
CA ARG A 306 0.47 -26.12 9.43
C ARG A 306 -0.10 -24.78 9.90
N VAL A 307 -1.35 -24.53 9.55
CA VAL A 307 -2.12 -23.35 9.98
C VAL A 307 -3.47 -23.79 10.54
N CYS A 308 -3.92 -23.13 11.59
CA CYS A 308 -5.24 -23.26 12.18
C CYS A 308 -5.99 -21.93 12.07
N VAL A 309 -7.25 -21.96 11.66
CA VAL A 309 -8.13 -20.78 11.64
C VAL A 309 -9.34 -21.03 12.53
N ASP A 310 -9.79 -20.00 13.23
CA ASP A 310 -11.06 -20.04 13.97
C ASP A 310 -12.24 -20.17 13.00
N GLY A 311 -13.44 -20.45 13.50
CA GLY A 311 -14.64 -20.38 12.65
C GLY A 311 -14.98 -18.94 12.27
N PHE A 312 -15.36 -18.71 11.01
CA PHE A 312 -15.65 -17.37 10.50
C PHE A 312 -16.80 -17.39 9.49
N TRP A 313 -17.42 -16.22 9.28
CA TRP A 313 -18.40 -16.02 8.22
C TRP A 313 -17.70 -15.48 6.98
N LEU A 314 -17.88 -16.12 5.84
CA LEU A 314 -17.33 -15.71 4.56
C LEU A 314 -18.45 -15.45 3.54
N GLY A 315 -18.30 -14.43 2.71
CA GLY A 315 -19.21 -14.14 1.62
C GLY A 315 -19.38 -15.36 0.71
N LYS A 316 -20.64 -15.72 0.42
CA LYS A 316 -21.00 -16.87 -0.41
C LYS A 316 -20.31 -16.81 -1.77
N HIS A 317 -20.22 -15.62 -2.36
CA HIS A 317 -19.56 -15.35 -3.62
C HIS A 317 -18.87 -13.97 -3.55
N GLU A 318 -18.16 -13.57 -4.60
CA GLU A 318 -17.55 -12.24 -4.73
C GLU A 318 -18.60 -11.13 -4.63
N VAL A 319 -18.18 -9.95 -4.20
CA VAL A 319 -19.04 -8.76 -4.18
C VAL A 319 -19.43 -8.39 -5.61
N THR A 320 -20.73 -8.26 -5.86
CA THR A 320 -21.24 -7.99 -7.21
C THR A 320 -21.19 -6.52 -7.57
N GLN A 321 -21.24 -6.21 -8.87
CA GLN A 321 -21.35 -4.85 -9.39
C GLN A 321 -22.56 -4.11 -8.77
N ALA A 322 -23.72 -4.75 -8.65
CA ALA A 322 -24.89 -4.14 -8.01
C ALA A 322 -24.70 -3.87 -6.51
N GLN A 323 -24.05 -4.79 -5.78
CA GLN A 323 -23.75 -4.60 -4.36
C GLN A 323 -22.76 -3.44 -4.16
N TRP A 324 -21.76 -3.34 -5.03
CA TRP A 324 -20.82 -2.21 -5.08
C TRP A 324 -21.54 -0.88 -5.31
N ILE A 325 -22.34 -0.78 -6.38
CA ILE A 325 -23.07 0.44 -6.76
C ILE A 325 -23.98 0.91 -5.62
N LYS A 326 -24.65 0.01 -4.90
CA LYS A 326 -25.50 0.37 -3.74
C LYS A 326 -24.74 1.14 -2.65
N ARG A 327 -23.44 0.91 -2.48
CA ARG A 327 -22.60 1.58 -1.46
C ARG A 327 -21.75 2.70 -2.01
N MET A 328 -21.26 2.56 -3.23
CA MET A 328 -20.27 3.46 -3.81
C MET A 328 -20.87 4.47 -4.80
N GLY A 329 -22.04 4.18 -5.37
CA GLY A 329 -22.79 5.07 -6.25
C GLY A 329 -22.34 5.07 -7.72
N SER A 330 -21.25 4.38 -8.05
CA SER A 330 -20.74 4.22 -9.42
C SER A 330 -20.26 2.78 -9.65
N ASN A 331 -20.12 2.38 -10.92
CA ASN A 331 -19.58 1.08 -11.31
C ASN A 331 -18.21 1.26 -11.97
N PRO A 332 -17.11 0.79 -11.37
CA PRO A 332 -15.77 0.92 -11.94
C PRO A 332 -15.43 -0.22 -12.93
N SER A 333 -16.21 -1.29 -12.93
CA SER A 333 -15.92 -2.54 -13.65
C SER A 333 -15.71 -2.34 -15.14
N TRP A 334 -14.74 -3.05 -15.70
CA TRP A 334 -14.49 -3.11 -17.14
C TRP A 334 -15.59 -3.90 -17.86
N PHE A 335 -16.01 -5.03 -17.29
CA PHE A 335 -17.03 -5.93 -17.84
C PHE A 335 -18.44 -5.53 -17.36
N MET A 336 -18.83 -4.29 -17.60
CA MET A 336 -20.16 -3.79 -17.21
C MET A 336 -21.30 -4.53 -17.92
N GLU A 337 -21.07 -5.02 -19.13
CA GLU A 337 -22.07 -5.73 -19.93
C GLU A 337 -22.42 -7.13 -19.38
N CYS A 338 -21.58 -7.69 -18.50
CA CYS A 338 -21.85 -8.96 -17.83
C CYS A 338 -23.13 -8.90 -16.97
N GLY A 339 -23.42 -7.72 -16.43
CA GLY A 339 -24.65 -7.44 -15.68
C GLY A 339 -24.47 -7.33 -14.17
N PRO A 340 -25.55 -7.00 -13.44
CA PRO A 340 -25.51 -6.58 -12.04
C PRO A 340 -24.99 -7.64 -11.05
N ASP A 341 -25.11 -8.92 -11.41
CA ASP A 341 -24.74 -10.06 -10.57
C ASP A 341 -23.31 -10.56 -10.84
N CYS A 342 -22.58 -9.92 -11.75
CA CYS A 342 -21.17 -10.22 -12.00
C CYS A 342 -20.28 -9.60 -10.92
N PRO A 343 -19.08 -10.15 -10.67
CA PRO A 343 -18.17 -9.59 -9.68
C PRO A 343 -17.80 -8.16 -10.07
N VAL A 344 -17.66 -7.31 -9.05
CA VAL A 344 -17.01 -6.01 -9.26
C VAL A 344 -15.51 -6.23 -9.43
N GLU A 345 -14.97 -5.76 -10.54
CA GLU A 345 -13.54 -5.67 -10.84
C GLU A 345 -13.15 -4.23 -11.18
N GLN A 346 -11.87 -3.98 -11.51
CA GLN A 346 -11.28 -2.63 -11.59
C GLN A 346 -11.35 -1.86 -10.27
N VAL A 347 -11.29 -2.59 -9.15
CA VAL A 347 -11.26 -2.03 -7.79
C VAL A 347 -9.93 -2.31 -7.14
N SER A 348 -9.28 -1.27 -6.63
CA SER A 348 -8.04 -1.42 -5.87
C SER A 348 -8.31 -1.90 -4.46
N TRP A 349 -7.30 -2.44 -3.78
CA TRP A 349 -7.42 -2.80 -2.37
C TRP A 349 -7.89 -1.61 -1.53
N ASN A 350 -7.42 -0.40 -1.82
CA ASN A 350 -7.86 0.83 -1.16
C ASN A 350 -9.34 1.14 -1.41
N ASP A 351 -9.83 0.96 -2.64
CA ASP A 351 -11.25 1.15 -2.96
C ASP A 351 -12.12 0.14 -2.20
N VAL A 352 -11.64 -1.10 -2.05
CA VAL A 352 -12.30 -2.14 -1.25
C VAL A 352 -12.36 -1.74 0.23
N LYS A 353 -11.30 -1.16 0.80
CA LYS A 353 -11.36 -0.63 2.18
C LYS A 353 -12.36 0.51 2.30
N ALA A 354 -12.47 1.39 1.32
CA ALA A 354 -13.49 2.45 1.31
C ALA A 354 -14.91 1.89 1.23
N PHE A 355 -15.14 0.84 0.41
CA PHE A 355 -16.41 0.11 0.37
C PHE A 355 -16.75 -0.50 1.74
N ILE A 356 -15.79 -1.20 2.37
CA ILE A 356 -15.94 -1.80 3.70
C ILE A 356 -16.26 -0.73 4.75
N GLN A 357 -15.57 0.41 4.71
CA GLN A 357 -15.83 1.51 5.63
C GLN A 357 -17.29 2.00 5.52
N LYS A 358 -17.78 2.30 4.31
CA LYS A 358 -19.16 2.74 4.10
C LYS A 358 -20.19 1.68 4.51
N LEU A 359 -19.87 0.41 4.28
CA LEU A 359 -20.70 -0.71 4.70
C LEU A 359 -20.79 -0.79 6.23
N ASN A 360 -19.67 -0.59 6.94
CA ASN A 360 -19.61 -0.59 8.39
C ASN A 360 -20.26 0.64 9.04
N GLU A 361 -20.16 1.82 8.43
CA GLU A 361 -20.79 3.06 8.92
C GLU A 361 -22.33 2.96 9.02
N ASN A 362 -22.95 2.18 8.12
CA ASN A 362 -24.40 1.98 8.08
C ASN A 362 -24.81 0.56 8.46
N ASN A 363 -23.93 -0.20 9.13
CA ASN A 363 -24.16 -1.60 9.41
C ASN A 363 -25.40 -1.81 10.28
N LYS A 364 -26.35 -2.59 9.78
CA LYS A 364 -27.60 -2.94 10.49
C LYS A 364 -27.52 -4.27 11.24
N ILE A 365 -26.41 -5.00 11.10
CA ILE A 365 -26.17 -6.26 11.81
C ILE A 365 -25.01 -6.10 12.80
N ALA A 366 -25.11 -6.75 13.96
CA ALA A 366 -24.20 -6.54 15.08
C ALA A 366 -22.82 -7.19 14.85
N GLY A 367 -21.92 -6.46 14.19
CA GLY A 367 -20.58 -6.92 13.86
C GLY A 367 -19.85 -5.96 12.94
N ALA A 368 -18.80 -6.43 12.28
CA ALA A 368 -18.04 -5.66 11.32
C ALA A 368 -17.69 -6.51 10.09
N PHE A 369 -17.64 -5.88 8.94
CA PHE A 369 -17.14 -6.48 7.71
C PHE A 369 -15.66 -6.15 7.51
N CYS A 370 -14.90 -7.11 6.99
CA CYS A 370 -13.50 -6.92 6.58
C CYS A 370 -13.13 -7.88 5.44
N LEU A 371 -11.92 -7.72 4.90
CA LEU A 371 -11.34 -8.70 3.97
C LEU A 371 -10.95 -9.97 4.75
N PRO A 372 -11.01 -11.16 4.12
CA PRO A 372 -10.42 -12.36 4.69
C PRO A 372 -8.89 -12.20 4.82
N THR A 373 -8.30 -12.89 5.79
CA THR A 373 -6.86 -13.16 5.73
C THR A 373 -6.57 -14.16 4.62
N GLU A 374 -5.35 -14.18 4.13
CA GLU A 374 -4.89 -15.14 3.14
C GLU A 374 -5.07 -16.59 3.61
N ALA A 375 -4.82 -16.84 4.89
CA ALA A 375 -5.02 -18.15 5.51
C ALA A 375 -6.49 -18.54 5.59
N GLN A 376 -7.39 -17.60 5.94
CA GLN A 376 -8.83 -17.84 5.92
C GLN A 376 -9.32 -18.17 4.51
N TRP A 377 -8.85 -17.43 3.51
CA TRP A 377 -9.22 -17.65 2.12
C TRP A 377 -8.78 -19.03 1.63
N GLU A 378 -7.52 -19.41 1.86
CA GLU A 378 -7.01 -20.71 1.43
C GLU A 378 -7.67 -21.87 2.16
N PHE A 379 -7.88 -21.73 3.48
CA PHE A 379 -8.59 -22.72 4.27
C PHE A 379 -9.99 -22.97 3.71
N ALA A 380 -10.73 -21.90 3.40
CA ALA A 380 -12.05 -21.97 2.80
C ALA A 380 -12.01 -22.63 1.41
N CYS A 381 -11.04 -22.27 0.55
CA CYS A 381 -10.92 -22.88 -0.77
C CYS A 381 -10.60 -24.38 -0.71
N LYS A 382 -9.69 -24.79 0.19
CA LYS A 382 -9.26 -26.20 0.36
C LYS A 382 -10.29 -27.08 1.07
N ASN A 383 -10.95 -26.56 2.10
CA ASN A 383 -11.83 -27.36 2.98
C ASN A 383 -13.33 -27.10 2.75
N GLY A 384 -13.68 -26.01 2.06
CA GLY A 384 -15.01 -25.78 1.54
C GLY A 384 -15.20 -26.50 0.20
N GLY A 385 -14.21 -26.38 -0.70
CA GLY A 385 -14.28 -26.80 -2.09
C GLY A 385 -14.41 -28.31 -2.31
N THR A 386 -15.26 -28.72 -3.25
CA THR A 386 -15.20 -30.08 -3.80
C THR A 386 -13.87 -30.29 -4.53
N GLU A 387 -13.32 -31.51 -4.43
CA GLU A 387 -12.24 -31.97 -5.30
C GLU A 387 -12.68 -31.83 -6.76
N ASN A 388 -11.92 -31.04 -7.52
CA ASN A 388 -11.73 -31.20 -8.96
C ASN A 388 -12.95 -31.32 -9.87
N ILE A 389 -13.92 -30.41 -9.75
CA ILE A 389 -14.75 -30.07 -10.92
C ILE A 389 -14.71 -28.55 -11.11
N LEU A 390 -13.56 -28.04 -11.59
CA LEU A 390 -13.68 -26.99 -12.58
C LEU A 390 -14.36 -27.69 -13.76
N PRO A 391 -15.64 -27.38 -14.09
CA PRO A 391 -16.23 -27.96 -15.29
C PRO A 391 -15.27 -27.67 -16.43
N GLU A 392 -15.06 -28.68 -17.28
CA GLU A 392 -14.23 -28.62 -18.48
C GLU A 392 -14.37 -27.23 -19.12
N ILE A 393 -13.36 -26.40 -18.86
CA ILE A 393 -13.04 -25.19 -19.59
C ILE A 393 -14.23 -24.20 -19.66
N ILE A 394 -14.47 -23.42 -18.60
CA ILE A 394 -14.87 -22.03 -18.85
C ILE A 394 -13.61 -21.29 -19.31
N GLU A 395 -13.23 -21.48 -20.58
CA GLU A 395 -12.40 -20.52 -21.32
C GLU A 395 -13.30 -19.31 -21.54
N ALA A 396 -13.45 -18.50 -20.49
CA ALA A 396 -14.12 -17.21 -20.62
C ALA A 396 -13.04 -16.14 -20.73
N ASP A 397 -13.05 -15.41 -21.84
CA ASP A 397 -12.29 -14.16 -21.99
C ASP A 397 -12.93 -12.99 -21.20
N THR A 398 -13.82 -13.29 -20.24
CA THR A 398 -14.65 -12.31 -19.53
C THR A 398 -15.16 -12.84 -18.19
N THR A 399 -15.59 -11.95 -17.30
CA THR A 399 -16.29 -12.32 -16.06
C THR A 399 -17.67 -12.91 -16.36
N TYR A 400 -18.19 -13.68 -15.41
CA TYR A 400 -19.54 -14.21 -15.46
C TYR A 400 -20.26 -13.98 -14.13
N LYS A 401 -21.58 -14.23 -14.11
CA LYS A 401 -22.40 -14.01 -12.91
C LYS A 401 -21.88 -14.83 -11.74
N THR A 402 -21.79 -14.20 -10.58
CA THR A 402 -21.42 -14.88 -9.33
C THR A 402 -22.43 -15.98 -8.98
N GLY A 403 -21.97 -16.98 -8.23
CA GLY A 403 -22.75 -18.13 -7.80
C GLY A 403 -22.92 -19.22 -8.86
N GLN A 404 -22.21 -19.17 -9.98
CA GLN A 404 -22.41 -20.13 -11.08
C GLN A 404 -21.59 -21.41 -10.94
N ILE A 405 -20.38 -21.34 -10.37
CA ILE A 405 -19.54 -22.52 -10.22
C ILE A 405 -19.46 -22.96 -8.77
N GLY A 406 -19.73 -24.25 -8.58
CA GLY A 406 -19.28 -25.04 -7.44
C GLY A 406 -19.79 -24.52 -6.11
N GLU A 407 -21.10 -24.68 -5.86
CA GLU A 407 -21.60 -24.63 -4.49
C GLU A 407 -20.97 -25.80 -3.73
N ASP A 408 -20.04 -25.46 -2.85
CA ASP A 408 -19.22 -26.41 -2.15
C ASP A 408 -19.87 -26.93 -0.85
N ILE A 409 -19.20 -27.77 -0.06
CA ILE A 409 -19.79 -28.32 1.18
C ILE A 409 -20.14 -27.20 2.17
N SER A 410 -19.39 -26.11 2.12
CA SER A 410 -19.61 -24.90 2.92
C SER A 410 -20.66 -23.97 2.32
N GLY A 411 -21.09 -24.18 1.08
CA GLY A 411 -22.02 -23.34 0.35
C GLY A 411 -21.37 -22.09 -0.27
N LEU A 412 -20.04 -22.06 -0.38
CA LEU A 412 -19.31 -21.03 -1.13
C LEU A 412 -19.37 -21.34 -2.63
N CYS A 413 -19.26 -20.30 -3.45
CA CYS A 413 -19.18 -20.37 -4.89
C CYS A 413 -17.93 -19.66 -5.41
N ASP A 414 -17.50 -20.04 -6.61
CA ASP A 414 -16.49 -19.37 -7.45
C ASP A 414 -15.08 -19.21 -6.84
N MET A 415 -14.77 -19.86 -5.71
CA MET A 415 -13.47 -19.77 -5.02
C MET A 415 -12.22 -20.08 -5.89
N LYS A 416 -12.40 -20.73 -7.04
CA LYS A 416 -11.31 -21.22 -7.91
C LYS A 416 -11.25 -20.53 -9.28
N THR A 417 -12.07 -19.50 -9.54
CA THR A 417 -12.35 -18.99 -10.90
C THR A 417 -12.96 -17.57 -10.86
N ASN A 418 -13.38 -17.03 -12.02
CA ASN A 418 -13.98 -15.72 -12.25
C ASN A 418 -12.99 -14.57 -12.07
N VAL A 419 -12.76 -14.11 -10.84
CA VAL A 419 -11.78 -13.06 -10.53
C VAL A 419 -10.92 -13.50 -9.36
N MET A 420 -9.66 -13.07 -9.36
CA MET A 420 -8.85 -13.15 -8.14
C MET A 420 -9.43 -12.23 -7.07
N GLU A 421 -9.13 -12.53 -5.82
CA GLU A 421 -9.78 -11.86 -4.70
C GLU A 421 -8.77 -11.28 -3.72
N TRP A 422 -8.92 -9.98 -3.44
CA TRP A 422 -8.14 -9.29 -2.43
C TRP A 422 -8.24 -9.93 -1.04
N CYS A 423 -7.10 -10.06 -0.37
CA CYS A 423 -6.99 -10.43 1.05
C CYS A 423 -6.41 -9.26 1.87
N ASP A 424 -6.57 -9.31 3.19
CA ASP A 424 -6.07 -8.25 4.09
C ASP A 424 -4.55 -8.33 4.30
N ASP A 425 -3.89 -9.42 3.89
CA ASP A 425 -2.45 -9.66 4.05
C ASP A 425 -1.59 -8.78 3.13
N THR A 426 -0.46 -8.33 3.66
CA THR A 426 0.64 -7.82 2.85
C THR A 426 1.35 -9.00 2.20
N PHE A 427 1.59 -8.93 0.90
CA PHE A 427 2.33 -9.99 0.22
C PHE A 427 3.81 -9.95 0.63
N SER A 428 4.37 -11.10 0.97
CA SER A 428 5.80 -11.30 1.18
C SER A 428 6.20 -12.72 0.78
N HIS A 429 7.35 -12.83 0.12
CA HIS A 429 7.99 -14.10 -0.25
C HIS A 429 8.31 -14.98 0.96
N THR A 430 8.54 -14.38 2.13
CA THR A 430 8.88 -15.10 3.37
C THR A 430 7.70 -15.19 4.34
N ALA A 431 6.49 -14.75 3.94
CA ALA A 431 5.31 -14.74 4.82
C ALA A 431 5.06 -16.12 5.47
N TYR A 432 5.09 -17.19 4.68
CA TYR A 432 4.83 -18.55 5.13
C TYR A 432 5.83 -19.04 6.19
N GLN A 433 7.09 -18.62 6.09
CA GLN A 433 8.12 -18.96 7.09
C GLN A 433 7.90 -18.24 8.43
N GLY A 434 7.21 -17.10 8.40
CA GLY A 434 6.90 -16.27 9.57
C GLY A 434 5.49 -16.46 10.14
N HIS A 435 4.67 -17.34 9.55
CA HIS A 435 3.30 -17.56 10.01
C HIS A 435 3.26 -18.19 11.40
N SER A 436 2.40 -17.66 12.27
CA SER A 436 2.01 -18.34 13.50
C SER A 436 1.05 -19.48 13.19
N LEU A 437 1.00 -20.48 14.09
CA LEU A 437 0.08 -21.61 13.95
C LEU A 437 -1.39 -21.17 13.87
N ASN A 438 -1.83 -20.24 14.71
CA ASN A 438 -3.24 -19.87 14.82
C ASN A 438 -3.50 -18.51 14.17
N ASN A 439 -4.51 -18.44 13.29
CA ASN A 439 -4.99 -17.27 12.56
C ASN A 439 -3.85 -16.37 12.02
N PRO A 440 -2.89 -16.90 11.24
CA PRO A 440 -1.81 -16.08 10.73
C PRO A 440 -2.36 -15.01 9.78
N VAL A 441 -1.78 -13.82 9.93
CA VAL A 441 -1.92 -12.69 9.01
C VAL A 441 -0.56 -12.03 8.90
N TYR A 442 -0.06 -11.84 7.68
CA TYR A 442 1.19 -11.14 7.47
C TYR A 442 0.94 -9.65 7.26
N THR A 443 1.26 -8.85 8.27
CA THR A 443 1.16 -7.37 8.23
C THR A 443 2.54 -6.71 8.22
N GLY A 444 3.56 -7.41 7.70
CA GLY A 444 4.91 -6.88 7.56
C GLY A 444 4.98 -5.69 6.61
N GLN A 445 6.17 -5.10 6.49
CA GLN A 445 6.40 -4.00 5.54
C GLN A 445 6.31 -4.52 4.10
N GLY A 446 5.59 -3.81 3.24
CA GLY A 446 5.41 -4.18 1.84
C GLY A 446 4.27 -3.36 1.21
N GLN A 447 4.41 -3.05 -0.07
CA GLN A 447 3.43 -2.24 -0.82
C GLN A 447 2.40 -3.10 -1.56
N TYR A 448 2.66 -4.40 -1.66
CA TYR A 448 1.77 -5.34 -2.33
C TYR A 448 0.82 -5.99 -1.33
N LYS A 449 -0.45 -6.13 -1.72
CA LYS A 449 -1.43 -6.94 -1.02
C LYS A 449 -1.63 -8.25 -1.75
N VAL A 450 -2.00 -9.27 -0.98
CA VAL A 450 -2.28 -10.59 -1.51
C VAL A 450 -3.61 -10.56 -2.28
N ALA A 451 -3.61 -11.17 -3.46
CA ALA A 451 -4.81 -11.61 -4.16
C ALA A 451 -4.76 -13.13 -4.34
N ARG A 452 -5.88 -13.81 -4.12
CA ARG A 452 -5.97 -15.29 -4.14
C ARG A 452 -6.92 -15.77 -5.22
N GLY A 453 -6.82 -17.05 -5.56
CA GLY A 453 -7.66 -17.69 -6.56
C GLY A 453 -7.08 -17.64 -7.97
N SER A 454 -7.93 -17.91 -8.94
CA SER A 454 -7.64 -17.74 -10.36
C SER A 454 -8.56 -16.65 -10.92
N SER A 455 -8.47 -16.38 -12.21
CA SER A 455 -9.37 -15.46 -12.89
C SER A 455 -9.68 -15.96 -14.30
N TRP A 456 -10.66 -15.34 -14.95
CA TRP A 456 -11.04 -15.58 -16.34
C TRP A 456 -9.85 -15.53 -17.31
N SER A 457 -8.81 -14.73 -17.02
CA SER A 457 -7.64 -14.56 -17.87
C SER A 457 -6.49 -15.55 -17.60
N MET A 458 -6.63 -16.47 -16.65
CA MET A 458 -5.56 -17.39 -16.25
C MET A 458 -5.87 -18.86 -16.63
N PRO A 459 -4.90 -19.60 -17.22
CA PRO A 459 -5.09 -21.01 -17.57
C PRO A 459 -5.49 -21.90 -16.39
N SER A 460 -6.33 -22.91 -16.64
CA SER A 460 -6.81 -23.88 -15.64
C SER A 460 -5.75 -24.82 -15.05
N ALA A 461 -4.49 -24.71 -15.51
CA ALA A 461 -3.37 -25.55 -15.08
C ALA A 461 -2.74 -25.14 -13.73
N TYR A 462 -3.16 -24.01 -13.14
CA TYR A 462 -2.68 -23.60 -11.80
C TYR A 462 -3.53 -24.21 -10.70
N LEU A 463 -2.91 -24.64 -9.59
CA LEU A 463 -3.60 -25.09 -8.37
C LEU A 463 -4.35 -23.89 -7.74
N PRO A 464 -5.66 -23.70 -7.98
CA PRO A 464 -6.29 -22.38 -7.79
C PRO A 464 -6.37 -21.97 -6.33
N CYS A 465 -6.45 -22.95 -5.42
CA CYS A 465 -6.47 -22.67 -3.99
C CYS A 465 -5.11 -22.27 -3.43
N THR A 466 -4.00 -22.76 -3.99
CA THR A 466 -2.66 -22.39 -3.51
C THR A 466 -2.11 -21.18 -4.23
N HIS A 467 -2.62 -20.83 -5.42
CA HIS A 467 -2.12 -19.72 -6.24
C HIS A 467 -2.21 -18.34 -5.55
N ARG A 468 -1.05 -17.73 -5.30
CA ARG A 468 -0.91 -16.42 -4.66
C ARG A 468 -0.44 -15.40 -5.68
N SER A 469 -1.16 -14.30 -5.80
CA SER A 469 -0.77 -13.14 -6.58
C SER A 469 -0.60 -11.91 -5.70
N LYS A 470 0.05 -10.90 -6.26
CA LYS A 470 0.40 -9.67 -5.55
C LYS A 470 0.15 -8.46 -6.43
N TYR A 471 -0.45 -7.45 -5.83
CA TYR A 471 -0.80 -6.21 -6.53
C TYR A 471 -0.59 -5.04 -5.57
N LEU A 472 -0.22 -3.87 -6.09
CA LEU A 472 -0.11 -2.65 -5.28
C LEU A 472 -1.47 -2.29 -4.69
N THR A 473 -1.48 -1.60 -3.55
CA THR A 473 -2.73 -1.22 -2.85
C THR A 473 -3.67 -0.35 -3.69
N ASP A 474 -3.15 0.40 -4.66
CA ASP A 474 -3.86 1.26 -5.60
C ASP A 474 -4.00 0.67 -7.02
N ALA A 475 -3.49 -0.55 -7.26
CA ALA A 475 -3.63 -1.20 -8.55
C ALA A 475 -5.08 -1.60 -8.79
N ILE A 476 -5.61 -1.23 -9.96
CA ILE A 476 -6.88 -1.72 -10.49
C ILE A 476 -6.61 -2.74 -11.57
N SER A 477 -7.42 -3.80 -11.63
CA SER A 477 -7.31 -4.82 -12.66
C SER A 477 -8.67 -5.39 -13.00
N GLY A 478 -8.89 -5.69 -14.28
CA GLY A 478 -10.11 -6.31 -14.79
C GLY A 478 -10.29 -7.78 -14.39
N ASN A 479 -9.30 -8.35 -13.70
CA ASN A 479 -9.33 -9.75 -13.24
C ASN A 479 -9.20 -9.89 -11.71
N VAL A 480 -9.30 -8.78 -10.96
CA VAL A 480 -9.26 -8.78 -9.49
C VAL A 480 -10.52 -8.09 -8.94
N GLY A 481 -11.26 -8.84 -8.11
CA GLY A 481 -12.36 -8.38 -7.28
C GLY A 481 -12.09 -8.72 -5.82
N PHE A 482 -13.15 -9.04 -5.05
CA PHE A 482 -13.01 -9.43 -3.65
C PHE A 482 -14.28 -10.09 -3.10
N ARG A 483 -14.13 -10.83 -2.01
CA ARG A 483 -15.22 -11.22 -1.10
C ARG A 483 -14.90 -10.76 0.33
N LEU A 484 -15.92 -10.73 1.18
CA LEU A 484 -15.79 -10.21 2.56
C LEU A 484 -16.01 -11.30 3.60
N ILE A 485 -15.48 -11.06 4.80
CA ILE A 485 -15.88 -11.75 6.02
C ILE A 485 -16.76 -10.85 6.88
N TRP A 486 -17.60 -11.46 7.71
CA TRP A 486 -18.34 -10.77 8.77
C TRP A 486 -17.92 -11.31 10.14
N VAL A 487 -17.57 -10.39 11.04
CA VAL A 487 -17.12 -10.70 12.40
C VAL A 487 -18.20 -10.24 13.39
N PRO A 488 -18.83 -11.17 14.14
CA PRO A 488 -19.84 -10.81 15.15
C PRO A 488 -19.22 -9.94 16.25
N SER A 489 -19.97 -8.96 16.75
CA SER A 489 -19.56 -8.18 17.92
C SER A 489 -19.55 -9.04 19.19
N GLU A 490 -18.66 -8.78 20.16
CA GLU A 490 -18.58 -9.56 21.42
C GLU A 490 -19.92 -9.63 22.20
N ASN A 491 -20.83 -8.67 22.00
CA ASN A 491 -22.16 -8.65 22.60
C ASN A 491 -23.21 -9.48 21.85
N SER A 492 -22.94 -9.91 20.61
CA SER A 492 -23.86 -10.70 19.78
C SER A 492 -23.72 -12.22 19.98
N LEU A 493 -22.63 -12.68 20.60
CA LEU A 493 -22.39 -14.10 20.91
C LEU A 493 -23.07 -14.59 22.21
N LYS A 494 -23.83 -13.72 22.88
CA LYS A 494 -24.56 -14.01 24.13
C LYS A 494 -26.08 -14.12 23.94
N GLY A 495 -26.56 -14.08 22.69
CA GLY A 495 -27.97 -14.11 22.32
C GLY A 495 -28.51 -15.51 22.13
#